data_AF-A0A2S1LZW4-F1
#
_entry.id   AF-A0A2S1LZW4-F1
#
_cell.length_a   1.000
_cell.length_b   1.000
_cell.length_c   1.000
_cell.angle_alpha   90.00
_cell.angle_beta   90.00
_cell.angle_gamma   90.00
#
_symmetry.space_group_name_H-M   'P 1'
#
loop_
_entity.id
_entity.type
_entity.pdbx_description
1 polymer ?
#
loop_
_entity_poly.entity_id
_entity_poly.type
_entity_poly.pdbx_seq_one_letter_code
_entity_poly.pdbx_strand_id
1 'polypeptide(L)'
;MNLDANGWQFEKRKWRFGILACLKIKHQDDFEKLLNRIAGVYADFNYPEDMDSFINYLPPKVDFDLSKYSKEENVLRLINLFNDFLNKEHQYLQSDINF
;
A
#
# COMPACT_ATOMS: atom_id res chain seq x y z
N MET A 1 14.63 13.52 -21.31
CA MET A 1 14.08 12.45 -20.47
C MET A 1 15.26 11.68 -19.89
N ASN A 2 15.41 11.63 -18.56
CA ASN A 2 16.49 10.89 -17.92
C ASN A 2 16.02 9.45 -17.69
N LEU A 3 16.40 8.54 -18.60
CA LEU A 3 15.99 7.13 -18.58
C LEU A 3 16.36 6.44 -17.25
N ASP A 4 17.46 6.87 -16.62
CA ASP A 4 17.97 6.31 -15.36
C ASP A 4 17.05 6.60 -14.18
N ALA A 5 16.43 7.79 -14.16
CA ALA A 5 15.49 8.15 -13.10
C ALA A 5 14.20 7.33 -13.20
N ASN A 6 13.71 7.08 -14.41
CA ASN A 6 12.49 6.29 -14.62
C ASN A 6 12.72 4.81 -14.28
N GLY A 7 13.86 4.24 -14.70
CA GLY A 7 14.22 2.86 -14.35
C GLY A 7 14.39 2.66 -12.84
N TRP A 8 15.08 3.58 -12.16
CA TRP A 8 15.25 3.51 -10.70
C TRP A 8 13.93 3.57 -9.93
N GLN A 9 12.99 4.43 -10.34
CA GLN A 9 11.67 4.48 -9.71
C GLN A 9 10.89 3.19 -9.94
N PHE A 10 11.01 2.58 -11.12
CA PHE A 10 10.39 1.29 -11.41
C PHE A 10 10.95 0.17 -10.52
N GLU A 11 12.28 0.08 -10.36
CA GLU A 11 12.92 -0.88 -9.46
C GLU A 11 12.47 -0.68 -8.00
N LYS A 12 12.37 0.58 -7.54
CA LYS A 12 11.83 0.90 -6.22
C LYS A 12 10.39 0.40 -6.04
N ARG A 13 9.51 0.59 -7.04
CA ARG A 13 8.12 0.10 -6.98
C ARG A 13 8.07 -1.43 -6.90
N LYS A 14 8.89 -2.15 -7.68
CA LYS A 14 9.01 -3.61 -7.57
C LYS A 14 9.45 -4.06 -6.18
N TRP A 15 10.46 -3.39 -5.60
CA TRP A 15 10.93 -3.70 -4.24
C TRP A 15 9.85 -3.47 -3.19
N ARG A 16 9.16 -2.32 -3.26
CA ARG A 16 8.02 -1.98 -2.38
C ARG A 16 6.92 -3.03 -2.48
N PHE A 17 6.52 -3.39 -3.69
CA PHE A 17 5.50 -4.39 -3.95
C PHE A 17 5.87 -5.74 -3.34
N GLY A 18 7.10 -6.21 -3.55
CA GLY A 18 7.58 -7.48 -2.98
C GLY A 18 7.53 -7.50 -1.45
N ILE A 19 7.97 -6.42 -0.79
CA ILE A 19 7.88 -6.30 0.67
C ILE A 19 6.43 -6.35 1.15
N LEU A 20 5.55 -5.55 0.53
CA LEU A 20 4.14 -5.47 0.92
C LEU A 20 3.42 -6.81 0.72
N ALA A 21 3.67 -7.50 -0.40
CA ALA A 21 3.13 -8.83 -0.66
C ALA A 21 3.62 -9.87 0.37
N CYS A 22 4.90 -9.81 0.75
CA CYS A 22 5.47 -10.67 1.79
C CYS A 22 4.80 -10.41 3.16
N LEU A 23 4.61 -9.14 3.53
CA LEU A 23 3.91 -8.77 4.76
C LEU A 23 2.47 -9.28 4.79
N LYS A 24 1.74 -9.15 3.67
CA LYS A 24 0.37 -9.67 3.53
C LYS A 24 0.30 -11.17 3.85
N ILE A 25 1.22 -11.96 3.30
CA ILE A 25 1.28 -13.41 3.56
C ILE A 25 1.62 -13.68 5.03
N LYS A 26 2.62 -12.97 5.57
CA LYS A 26 3.11 -13.20 6.95
C LYS A 26 2.10 -12.83 8.04
N HIS A 27 1.22 -11.88 7.76
CA HIS A 27 0.27 -11.32 8.73
C HIS A 27 -1.18 -11.44 8.26
N GLN A 28 -1.49 -12.45 7.43
CA GLN A 28 -2.85 -12.67 6.91
C GLN A 28 -3.90 -12.89 8.00
N ASP A 29 -3.49 -13.37 9.19
CA ASP A 29 -4.36 -13.66 10.33
C ASP A 29 -4.38 -12.52 11.38
N ASP A 30 -3.63 -11.43 11.17
CA ASP A 30 -3.50 -10.30 12.10
C ASP A 30 -3.44 -8.97 11.34
N PHE A 31 -4.63 -8.43 11.03
CA PHE A 31 -4.78 -7.23 10.22
C PHE A 31 -4.25 -5.97 10.89
N GLU A 32 -4.38 -5.83 12.22
CA GLU A 32 -3.83 -4.66 12.92
C GLU A 32 -2.30 -4.65 12.83
N LYS A 33 -1.66 -5.80 13.06
CA LYS A 33 -0.21 -5.94 12.90
C LYS A 33 0.23 -5.74 11.45
N LEU A 34 -0.52 -6.25 10.48
CA LEU A 34 -0.26 -6.02 9.07
C LEU A 34 -0.26 -4.51 8.75
N LEU A 35 -1.31 -3.79 9.13
CA LEU A 35 -1.42 -2.34 8.91
C LEU A 35 -0.28 -1.56 9.58
N ASN A 36 0.11 -1.94 10.81
CA ASN A 36 1.26 -1.33 11.49
C ASN A 36 2.59 -1.58 10.77
N ARG A 37 2.77 -2.75 10.13
CA ARG A 37 3.97 -3.04 9.33
C ARG A 37 3.96 -2.29 8.01
N ILE A 38 2.80 -2.16 7.36
CA ILE A 38 2.63 -1.36 6.14
C ILE A 38 2.98 0.12 6.39
N ALA A 39 2.57 0.67 7.54
CA ALA A 39 2.94 2.02 7.96
C ALA A 39 4.46 2.23 8.07
N GLY A 40 5.20 1.19 8.48
CA GLY A 40 6.67 1.22 8.47
C GLY A 40 7.23 1.31 7.05
N VAL A 41 6.72 0.49 6.12
CA VAL A 41 7.11 0.54 4.69
C VAL A 41 6.81 1.91 4.09
N TYR A 42 5.65 2.49 4.41
CA TYR A 42 5.29 3.84 3.96
C TYR A 42 6.33 4.89 4.37
N ALA A 43 6.83 4.83 5.62
CA ALA A 43 7.91 5.72 6.07
C ALA A 43 9.26 5.40 5.40
N ASP A 44 9.65 4.12 5.30
CA ASP A 44 10.91 3.70 4.67
C ASP A 44 11.00 4.11 3.19
N PHE A 45 9.86 4.22 2.50
CA PHE A 45 9.74 4.68 1.12
C PHE A 45 9.45 6.17 0.99
N ASN A 46 9.64 6.95 2.06
CA ASN A 46 9.51 8.40 2.09
C ASN A 46 8.09 8.90 1.77
N TYR A 47 7.08 8.27 2.38
CA TYR A 47 5.68 8.69 2.39
C TYR A 47 5.05 8.84 1.00
N PRO A 48 5.03 7.76 0.18
CA PRO A 48 4.47 7.84 -1.17
C PRO A 48 2.94 8.01 -1.16
N GLU A 49 2.46 9.08 -1.79
CA GLU A 49 1.03 9.51 -1.75
C GLU A 49 0.04 8.43 -2.21
N ASP A 50 0.46 7.52 -3.10
CA ASP A 50 -0.36 6.42 -3.60
C ASP A 50 -0.74 5.39 -2.52
N MET A 51 -0.06 5.41 -1.37
CA MET A 51 -0.35 4.56 -0.21
C MET A 51 -1.29 5.21 0.81
N ASP A 52 -1.46 6.54 0.80
CA ASP A 52 -2.12 7.31 1.86
C ASP A 52 -3.48 6.75 2.28
N SER A 53 -4.24 6.25 1.30
CA SER A 53 -5.63 5.79 1.51
C SER A 53 -5.77 4.62 2.48
N PHE A 54 -4.71 3.84 2.72
CA PHE A 54 -4.72 2.68 3.61
C PHE A 54 -3.73 2.78 4.78
N ILE A 55 -3.15 3.95 5.03
CA ILE A 55 -2.27 4.17 6.19
C ILE A 55 -3.12 4.40 7.44
N ASN A 56 -2.97 3.53 8.42
CA ASN A 56 -3.89 3.41 9.55
C ASN A 56 -3.88 4.59 10.53
N TYR A 57 -2.81 5.38 10.57
CA TYR A 57 -2.72 6.57 11.42
C TYR A 57 -3.09 7.87 10.68
N LEU A 58 -3.25 7.84 9.36
CA LEU A 58 -3.66 9.02 8.61
C LEU A 58 -5.16 9.26 8.75
N PRO A 59 -5.59 10.52 8.85
CA PRO A 59 -7.00 10.83 8.73
C PRO A 59 -7.49 10.42 7.33
N PRO A 60 -8.76 10.00 7.20
CA PRO A 60 -9.34 9.74 5.89
C PRO A 60 -9.30 11.00 5.03
N LYS A 61 -9.21 10.83 3.70
CA LYS A 61 -9.41 11.95 2.79
C LYS A 61 -10.83 12.54 3.00
N VAL A 62 -10.90 13.86 2.82
CA VAL A 62 -12.09 14.70 3.04
C VAL A 62 -13.32 13.98 2.44
N ASP A 63 -14.37 13.82 3.24
CA ASP A 63 -15.66 13.15 2.96
C ASP A 63 -15.87 11.73 3.51
N PHE A 64 -14.92 11.15 4.26
CA PHE A 64 -15.15 9.87 4.95
C PHE A 64 -15.32 10.04 6.47
N ASP A 65 -16.54 9.77 6.96
CA ASP A 65 -16.89 9.87 8.37
C ASP A 65 -16.55 8.59 9.14
N LEU A 66 -15.40 8.58 9.81
CA LEU A 66 -14.94 7.46 10.65
C LEU A 66 -15.86 7.18 11.84
N SER A 67 -16.66 8.15 12.30
CA SER A 67 -17.52 7.95 13.47
C SER A 67 -18.67 6.96 13.23
N LYS A 68 -18.90 6.61 11.95
CA LYS A 68 -19.92 5.63 11.52
C LYS A 68 -19.43 4.19 11.54
N TYR A 69 -18.15 3.95 11.81
CA TYR A 69 -17.54 2.62 11.72
C TYR A 69 -17.00 2.17 13.08
N SER A 70 -17.16 0.88 13.38
CA SER A 70 -16.41 0.25 14.46
C SER A 70 -14.91 0.22 14.13
N LYS A 71 -14.08 -0.06 15.14
CA LYS A 71 -12.64 -0.26 14.94
C LYS A 71 -12.38 -1.37 13.92
N GLU A 72 -13.09 -2.48 14.05
CA GLU A 72 -12.97 -3.67 13.21
C GLU A 72 -13.40 -3.38 11.77
N GLU A 73 -14.52 -2.67 11.57
CA GLU A 73 -14.98 -2.28 10.24
C GLU A 73 -13.98 -1.35 9.55
N ASN A 74 -13.39 -0.41 10.28
CA ASN A 74 -12.34 0.45 9.73
C ASN A 74 -11.07 -0.35 9.38
N VAL A 75 -10.67 -1.33 10.21
CA VAL A 75 -9.54 -2.23 9.89
C VAL A 75 -9.82 -3.00 8.60
N LEU A 76 -11.00 -3.60 8.44
CA LEU A 76 -11.38 -4.32 7.22
C LEU A 76 -11.38 -3.42 5.99
N ARG A 77 -11.89 -2.18 6.12
CA ARG A 77 -11.85 -1.17 5.05
C ARG A 77 -10.42 -0.90 4.60
N LEU A 78 -9.50 -0.66 5.53
CA LEU A 78 -8.08 -0.39 5.22
C LEU A 78 -7.41 -1.59 4.54
N ILE A 79 -7.72 -2.81 4.99
CA ILE A 79 -7.22 -4.04 4.35
C ILE A 79 -7.73 -4.19 2.92
N ASN A 80 -8.99 -3.86 2.66
CA ASN A 80 -9.54 -3.89 1.30
C ASN A 80 -8.84 -2.87 0.39
N LEU A 81 -8.63 -1.64 0.87
CA LEU A 81 -7.88 -0.61 0.13
C LEU A 81 -6.43 -1.04 -0.16
N PHE A 82 -5.77 -1.68 0.81
CA PHE A 82 -4.43 -2.25 0.63
C PHE A 82 -4.42 -3.38 -0.42
N ASN A 83 -5.44 -4.25 -0.42
CA ASN A 83 -5.57 -5.31 -1.41
C ASN A 83 -5.78 -4.76 -2.82
N ASP A 84 -6.62 -3.74 -2.96
CA ASP A 84 -6.84 -3.03 -4.23
C ASP A 84 -5.56 -2.36 -4.72
N PHE A 85 -4.80 -1.75 -3.82
CA PHE A 85 -3.48 -1.20 -4.13
C PHE A 85 -2.53 -2.27 -4.67
N LEU A 86 -2.38 -3.41 -3.97
CA LEU A 86 -1.53 -4.50 -4.44
C LEU A 86 -1.93 -5.02 -5.82
N ASN A 87 -3.24 -5.16 -6.08
CA ASN A 87 -3.73 -5.62 -7.37
C ASN A 87 -3.39 -4.63 -8.50
N LYS A 88 -3.58 -3.33 -8.28
CA LYS A 88 -3.22 -2.28 -9.24
C LYS A 88 -1.71 -2.22 -9.46
N GLU A 89 -0.92 -2.30 -8.40
CA GLU A 89 0.54 -2.30 -8.47
C GLU A 89 1.05 -3.50 -9.27
N HIS A 90 0.49 -4.69 -9.03
CA HIS A 90 0.81 -5.90 -9.79
C HIS A 90 0.50 -5.75 -11.28
N GLN A 91 -0.69 -5.23 -11.64
CA GLN A 91 -1.06 -4.98 -13.03
C GLN A 91 -0.10 -3.99 -13.71
N TYR A 92 0.25 -2.90 -13.03
CA TYR A 92 1.21 -1.91 -13.53
C TYR A 92 2.59 -2.52 -13.76
N LEU A 93 3.10 -3.32 -12.81
CA LEU A 93 4.41 -3.96 -12.91
C LEU A 93 4.45 -5.06 -14.00
N GLN A 94 3.30 -5.64 -14.36
CA GLN A 94 3.19 -6.60 -15.47
C GLN A 94 3.09 -5.93 -16.84
N SER A 95 2.47 -4.75 -16.95
CA SER A 95 2.30 -4.07 -18.24
C SER A 95 3.62 -3.60 -18.87
N ASP A 96 4.65 -3.35 -18.05
CA ASP A 96 5.98 -2.93 -18.50
C ASP A 96 6.89 -4.09 -18.96
N ILE A 97 6.38 -5.33 -19.00
CA ILE A 97 7.10 -6.51 -19.53
C ILE A 97 6.94 -6.63 -21.06
N ASN A 98 6.07 -5.84 -21.68
CA ASN A 98 5.89 -5.84 -23.13
C ASN A 98 6.88 -4.84 -23.79
N PHE A 99 8.06 -5.36 -24.16
CA PHE A 99 9.03 -4.68 -25.03
C PHE A 99 8.56 -4.62 -26.48
#